data_AF-A0A7S3V7N6-F1
#
_entry.id   AF-A0A7S3V7N6-F1
#
_cell.length_a   1.000
_cell.length_b   1.000
_cell.length_c   1.000
_cell.angle_alpha   90.00
_cell.angle_beta   90.00
_cell.angle_gamma   90.00
#
_symmetry.space_group_name_H-M   'P 1'
#
loop_
_entity.id
_entity.type
_entity.pdbx_description
1 polymer ?
#
loop_
_entity_poly.entity_id
_entity_poly.type
_entity_poly.pdbx_seq_one_letter_code
_entity_poly.pdbx_strand_id
1 'polypeptide(L)'
;TKAPTKAIYYQGSYQGSTKAPTKAPTKASTKAPINATIMCTLKATLAFPFDTPNDAPYHGYNSEYMEVTEGGNSDDMCSYLFSDILPTWCTYENSDPDGDSAYVVNLDDNYYDDKDILTSETIEIFNAAGRTFNFAVSHYFFEADYYPDEWKDHAMATVLKINNESHESQNALSADGWSHPVDIDTPTHIKNQNDEWEVNPDYQGDFVVTVACDDNCLCGASYVLL
;
A
#
# COMPACT_ATOMS: atom_id res chain seq x y z
N THR A 1 61.66 -31.32 75.97
CA THR A 1 61.77 -29.85 76.09
C THR A 1 60.36 -29.29 76.23
N LYS A 2 60.09 -28.63 77.36
CA LYS A 2 58.89 -27.85 77.75
C LYS A 2 57.49 -28.50 77.71
N ALA A 3 56.98 -28.78 78.91
CA ALA A 3 55.57 -28.62 79.31
C ALA A 3 55.22 -27.11 79.43
N PRO A 4 54.06 -26.63 79.96
CA PRO A 4 52.75 -27.24 80.31
C PRO A 4 51.52 -26.37 79.88
N THR A 5 50.34 -26.65 80.48
CA THR A 5 49.23 -25.71 80.87
C THR A 5 48.07 -25.53 79.86
N LYS A 6 46.84 -26.06 80.07
CA LYS A 6 45.72 -25.77 81.00
C LYS A 6 44.88 -24.51 80.67
N ALA A 7 43.56 -24.77 80.54
CA ALA A 7 42.40 -23.89 80.78
C ALA A 7 42.11 -22.82 79.69
N ILE A 8 40.93 -22.22 79.51
CA ILE A 8 39.81 -21.86 80.39
C ILE A 8 38.51 -21.74 79.53
N TYR A 9 37.35 -22.05 80.13
CA TYR A 9 36.00 -21.75 79.63
C TYR A 9 35.74 -20.24 79.54
N TYR A 10 35.05 -19.76 78.49
CA TYR A 10 34.34 -18.47 78.55
C TYR A 10 32.87 -18.63 78.19
N GLN A 11 32.02 -18.24 79.15
CA GLN A 11 30.61 -17.96 78.96
C GLN A 11 30.44 -16.69 78.12
N GLY A 12 29.56 -16.73 77.14
CA GLY A 12 29.06 -15.58 76.41
C GLY A 12 27.56 -15.70 76.23
N SER A 13 26.80 -15.07 77.11
CA SER A 13 25.35 -14.91 77.02
C SER A 13 25.01 -13.83 76.00
N TYR A 14 24.27 -14.17 74.95
CA TYR A 14 23.59 -13.19 74.10
C TYR A 14 22.09 -13.45 74.10
N GLN A 15 21.36 -12.62 74.85
CA GLN A 15 19.94 -12.41 74.64
C GLN A 15 19.75 -11.59 73.35
N GLY A 16 19.26 -12.23 72.31
CA GLY A 16 18.83 -11.59 71.07
C GLY A 16 17.34 -11.84 70.84
N SER A 17 16.49 -11.00 71.41
CA SER A 17 15.09 -10.87 71.02
C SER A 17 15.02 -10.33 69.59
N THR A 18 14.51 -11.12 68.64
CA THR A 18 14.09 -10.61 67.34
C THR A 18 12.65 -11.03 67.03
N LYS A 19 11.83 -9.98 66.88
CA LYS A 19 10.40 -10.02 66.54
C LYS A 19 10.19 -10.73 65.20
N ALA A 20 9.14 -11.54 65.12
CA ALA A 20 8.60 -11.98 63.83
C ALA A 20 7.83 -10.83 63.15
N PRO A 21 8.01 -10.63 61.83
CA PRO A 21 6.96 -10.08 61.01
C PRO A 21 6.73 -10.99 59.80
N THR A 22 5.77 -11.91 59.90
CA THR A 22 5.26 -12.66 58.75
C THR A 22 4.22 -11.79 58.04
N LYS A 23 4.63 -10.90 57.14
CA LYS A 23 3.73 -10.42 56.09
C LYS A 23 3.75 -11.43 54.96
N ALA A 24 2.62 -12.10 54.75
CA ALA A 24 2.40 -12.98 53.61
C ALA A 24 2.62 -12.18 52.31
N PRO A 25 3.24 -12.78 51.26
CA PRO A 25 3.34 -12.11 49.96
C PRO A 25 1.94 -12.01 49.36
N THR A 26 1.45 -10.78 49.20
CA THR A 26 0.25 -10.51 48.42
C THR A 26 0.51 -10.95 46.99
N LYS A 27 -0.21 -11.97 46.52
CA LYS A 27 -0.20 -12.42 45.12
C LYS A 27 -0.43 -11.21 44.22
N ALA A 28 0.55 -10.87 43.38
CA ALA A 28 0.36 -9.88 42.33
C ALA A 28 -0.77 -10.37 41.42
N SER A 29 -1.80 -9.55 41.26
CA SER A 29 -2.88 -9.78 40.30
C SER A 29 -2.29 -9.66 38.90
N THR A 30 -2.05 -10.80 38.25
CA THR A 30 -1.69 -10.85 36.84
C THR A 30 -2.96 -10.57 36.04
N LYS A 31 -3.23 -9.29 35.74
CA LYS A 31 -4.17 -8.99 34.65
C LYS A 31 -3.61 -9.66 33.40
N ALA A 32 -4.38 -10.57 32.80
CA ALA A 32 -4.05 -11.11 31.49
C ALA A 32 -3.84 -9.93 30.52
N PRO A 33 -2.86 -10.01 29.60
CA PRO A 33 -2.71 -8.99 28.58
C PRO A 33 -4.00 -8.93 27.78
N ILE A 34 -4.57 -7.74 27.68
CA ILE A 34 -5.69 -7.48 26.78
C ILE A 34 -5.07 -7.60 25.39
N ASN A 35 -5.42 -8.65 24.64
CA ASN A 35 -5.09 -8.76 23.22
C ASN A 35 -5.77 -7.57 22.51
N ALA A 36 -5.04 -6.48 22.34
CA ALA A 36 -5.48 -5.42 21.43
C ALA A 36 -5.48 -6.04 20.04
N THR A 37 -6.61 -5.95 19.33
CA THR A 37 -6.66 -6.32 17.92
C THR A 37 -5.62 -5.49 17.18
N ILE A 38 -4.67 -6.15 16.53
CA ILE A 38 -3.67 -5.48 15.70
C ILE A 38 -4.43 -4.97 14.47
N MET A 39 -4.47 -3.65 14.28
CA MET A 39 -4.96 -3.07 13.03
C MET A 39 -3.80 -2.99 12.04
N CYS A 40 -3.92 -3.68 10.91
CA CYS A 40 -3.01 -3.54 9.79
C CYS A 40 -3.62 -2.56 8.79
N THR A 41 -2.83 -1.56 8.40
CA THR A 41 -3.20 -0.55 7.42
C THR A 41 -2.28 -0.66 6.22
N LEU A 42 -2.89 -0.76 5.04
CA LEU A 42 -2.19 -0.62 3.76
C LEU A 42 -2.61 0.69 3.11
N LYS A 43 -1.66 1.38 2.48
CA LYS A 43 -1.94 2.54 1.66
C LYS A 43 -1.40 2.31 0.26
N ALA A 44 -2.30 2.28 -0.71
CA ALA A 44 -1.97 2.19 -2.12
C ALA A 44 -2.10 3.56 -2.78
N THR A 45 -1.13 3.95 -3.59
CA THR A 45 -1.17 5.16 -4.41
C THR A 45 -0.86 4.79 -5.85
N LEU A 46 -1.73 5.20 -6.77
CA LEU A 46 -1.53 5.11 -8.20
C LEU A 46 -1.26 6.51 -8.74
N ALA A 47 -0.10 6.72 -9.35
CA ALA A 47 0.29 8.02 -9.88
C ALA A 47 1.32 7.87 -11.00
N PHE A 48 1.37 8.83 -11.92
CA PHE A 48 2.49 8.92 -12.85
C PHE A 48 3.80 9.27 -12.12
N PRO A 49 4.97 8.78 -12.60
CA PRO A 49 6.25 8.93 -11.90
C PRO A 49 6.92 10.29 -12.16
N PHE A 50 6.14 11.38 -12.15
CA PHE A 50 6.61 12.75 -12.33
C PHE A 50 5.78 13.74 -11.51
N ASP A 51 6.33 14.94 -11.26
CA ASP A 51 5.76 15.89 -10.29
C ASP A 51 4.80 16.90 -10.91
N THR A 52 4.98 17.22 -12.20
CA THR A 52 4.11 18.14 -12.95
C THR A 52 3.77 17.57 -14.32
N PRO A 53 2.65 17.99 -14.96
CA PRO A 53 2.32 17.57 -16.32
C PRO A 53 3.45 17.83 -17.33
N ASN A 54 4.16 18.95 -17.19
CA ASN A 54 5.27 19.34 -18.05
C ASN A 54 6.53 18.45 -17.92
N ASP A 55 6.63 17.66 -16.87
CA ASP A 55 7.71 16.68 -16.69
C ASP A 55 7.42 15.35 -17.43
N ALA A 56 6.21 15.20 -17.98
CA ALA A 56 5.84 14.01 -18.73
C ALA A 56 6.71 13.87 -20.01
N PRO A 57 7.21 12.66 -20.32
CA PRO A 57 8.13 12.46 -21.44
C PRO A 57 7.47 12.65 -22.82
N TYR A 58 6.13 12.60 -22.87
CA TYR A 58 5.34 12.71 -24.08
C TYR A 58 4.14 13.62 -23.84
N HIS A 59 3.69 14.26 -24.91
CA HIS A 59 2.43 14.98 -24.92
C HIS A 59 1.26 14.04 -25.17
N GLY A 60 0.09 14.42 -24.64
CA GLY A 60 -1.19 13.76 -24.86
C GLY A 60 -1.97 13.56 -23.56
N TYR A 61 -2.83 12.55 -23.59
CA TYR A 61 -3.76 12.18 -22.53
C TYR A 61 -3.52 10.73 -22.12
N ASN A 62 -3.35 10.46 -20.83
CA ASN A 62 -3.28 9.08 -20.34
C ASN A 62 -3.98 8.97 -18.98
N SER A 63 -4.80 7.95 -18.82
CA SER A 63 -5.53 7.65 -17.58
C SER A 63 -5.42 6.16 -17.30
N GLU A 64 -5.08 5.85 -16.06
CA GLU A 64 -5.20 4.52 -15.48
C GLU A 64 -5.98 4.65 -14.16
N TYR A 65 -6.77 3.64 -13.84
CA TYR A 65 -7.57 3.62 -12.62
C TYR A 65 -7.30 2.40 -11.77
N MET A 66 -7.48 2.52 -10.45
CA MET A 66 -7.26 1.43 -9.50
C MET A 66 -8.56 0.92 -8.87
N GLU A 67 -8.68 -0.41 -8.82
CA GLU A 67 -9.76 -1.10 -8.13
C GLU A 67 -9.21 -2.15 -7.16
N VAL A 68 -9.77 -2.20 -5.95
CA VAL A 68 -9.33 -3.16 -4.93
C VAL A 68 -10.47 -4.06 -4.49
N THR A 69 -10.24 -5.38 -4.52
CA THR A 69 -11.19 -6.38 -4.00
C THR A 69 -10.58 -7.21 -2.87
N GLU A 70 -11.37 -7.56 -1.87
CA GLU A 70 -10.95 -8.53 -0.85
C GLU A 70 -11.20 -9.97 -1.34
N GLY A 71 -10.18 -10.82 -1.27
CA GLY A 71 -10.31 -12.26 -1.52
C GLY A 71 -10.82 -12.64 -2.93
N GLY A 72 -10.76 -11.70 -3.88
CA GLY A 72 -11.31 -11.86 -5.23
C GLY A 72 -12.84 -11.77 -5.31
N ASN A 73 -13.51 -11.29 -4.26
CA ASN A 73 -14.94 -11.01 -4.31
C ASN A 73 -15.20 -9.67 -5.00
N SER A 74 -15.71 -9.70 -6.23
CA SER A 74 -16.05 -8.49 -7.00
C SER A 74 -17.23 -7.70 -6.44
N ASP A 75 -18.05 -8.32 -5.57
CA ASP A 75 -19.21 -7.66 -4.98
C ASP A 75 -18.84 -6.69 -3.85
N ASP A 76 -17.58 -6.73 -3.38
CA ASP A 76 -17.06 -5.90 -2.29
C ASP A 76 -15.77 -5.21 -2.75
N MET A 77 -15.94 -4.12 -3.50
CA MET A 77 -14.87 -3.41 -4.21
C MET A 77 -14.68 -2.00 -3.68
N CYS A 78 -13.41 -1.63 -3.51
CA CYS A 78 -12.99 -0.27 -3.22
C CYS A 78 -12.46 0.40 -4.48
N SER A 79 -13.20 1.36 -5.02
CA SER A 79 -12.79 2.19 -6.15
C SER A 79 -13.67 3.44 -6.26
N TYR A 80 -13.29 4.37 -7.14
CA TYR A 80 -14.11 5.54 -7.46
C TYR A 80 -15.56 5.19 -7.84
N LEU A 81 -15.75 4.13 -8.64
CA LEU A 81 -17.05 3.68 -9.14
C LEU A 81 -18.06 3.39 -8.02
N PHE A 82 -17.56 3.10 -6.82
CA PHE A 82 -18.35 2.79 -5.63
C PHE A 82 -18.09 3.77 -4.48
N SER A 83 -17.60 4.98 -4.77
CA SER A 83 -17.24 6.01 -3.79
C SER A 83 -18.36 6.37 -2.81
N ASP A 84 -19.62 6.30 -3.22
CA ASP A 84 -20.79 6.54 -2.37
C ASP A 84 -21.13 5.38 -1.40
N ILE A 85 -20.62 4.17 -1.68
CA ILE A 85 -20.95 2.93 -0.97
C ILE A 85 -19.71 2.05 -0.74
N LEU A 86 -18.58 2.68 -0.42
CA LEU A 86 -17.32 1.97 -0.21
C LEU A 86 -17.45 0.91 0.91
N PRO A 87 -16.77 -0.23 0.76
CA PRO A 87 -16.64 -1.21 1.83
C PRO A 87 -16.09 -0.58 3.11
N THR A 88 -16.56 -1.02 4.26
CA THR A 88 -16.13 -0.47 5.56
C THR A 88 -14.64 -0.66 5.87
N TRP A 89 -13.96 -1.49 5.07
CA TRP A 89 -12.54 -1.77 5.22
C TRP A 89 -11.65 -0.86 4.37
N CYS A 90 -12.19 0.12 3.63
CA CYS A 90 -11.34 1.06 2.89
C CYS A 90 -11.84 2.50 2.84
N THR A 91 -10.98 3.37 2.34
CA THR A 91 -11.31 4.67 1.74
C THR A 91 -10.78 4.76 0.32
N TYR A 92 -11.32 5.71 -0.44
CA TYR A 92 -10.83 6.13 -1.74
C TYR A 92 -10.71 7.65 -1.74
N GLU A 93 -9.59 8.17 -2.25
CA GLU A 93 -9.35 9.59 -2.49
C GLU A 93 -8.64 9.80 -3.83
N ASN A 94 -8.92 10.91 -4.50
CA ASN A 94 -8.18 11.37 -5.66
C ASN A 94 -7.61 12.77 -5.35
N SER A 95 -6.42 13.09 -5.89
CA SER A 95 -5.82 14.42 -5.70
C SER A 95 -6.63 15.54 -6.35
N ASP A 96 -7.43 15.23 -7.38
CA ASP A 96 -8.54 16.07 -7.84
C ASP A 96 -9.84 15.56 -7.19
N PRO A 97 -10.57 16.39 -6.41
CA PRO A 97 -11.84 15.98 -5.80
C PRO A 97 -12.91 15.50 -6.78
N ASP A 98 -12.83 15.94 -8.04
CA ASP A 98 -13.75 15.52 -9.11
C ASP A 98 -13.14 14.40 -9.99
N GLY A 99 -11.92 13.95 -9.67
CA GLY A 99 -11.16 12.95 -10.42
C GLY A 99 -11.53 11.50 -10.07
N ASP A 100 -11.50 10.65 -11.10
CA ASP A 100 -11.88 9.23 -11.04
C ASP A 100 -10.73 8.26 -11.29
N SER A 101 -9.55 8.79 -11.62
CA SER A 101 -8.39 8.04 -12.09
C SER A 101 -7.09 8.79 -11.83
N ALA A 102 -5.96 8.09 -11.91
CA ALA A 102 -4.65 8.69 -12.08
C ALA A 102 -4.53 9.15 -13.55
N TYR A 103 -4.61 10.46 -13.76
CA TYR A 103 -4.79 11.07 -15.08
C TYR A 103 -3.70 12.11 -15.34
N VAL A 104 -3.19 12.13 -16.56
CA VAL A 104 -2.30 13.18 -17.05
C VAL A 104 -2.85 13.79 -18.33
N VAL A 105 -2.76 15.10 -18.40
CA VAL A 105 -2.91 15.89 -19.61
C VAL A 105 -1.69 16.79 -19.72
N ASN A 106 -0.88 16.56 -20.75
CA ASN A 106 0.26 17.39 -21.09
C ASN A 106 0.15 17.76 -22.58
N LEU A 107 -0.45 18.90 -22.88
CA LEU A 107 -0.61 19.35 -24.26
C LEU A 107 0.45 20.39 -24.61
N ASP A 108 0.72 20.58 -25.90
CA ASP A 108 1.60 21.67 -26.32
C ASP A 108 0.94 23.03 -26.00
N ASP A 109 1.50 23.72 -25.01
CA ASP A 109 1.14 25.07 -24.56
C ASP A 109 1.03 26.10 -25.70
N ASN A 110 1.72 25.89 -26.83
CA ASN A 110 1.65 26.80 -27.97
C ASN A 110 0.28 26.75 -28.69
N TYR A 111 -0.47 25.68 -28.50
CA TYR A 111 -1.72 25.42 -29.22
C TYR A 111 -2.95 25.37 -28.29
N TYR A 112 -2.76 25.00 -27.02
CA TYR A 112 -3.83 24.84 -26.06
C TYR A 112 -3.52 25.60 -24.78
N ASP A 113 -4.19 26.74 -24.57
CA ASP A 113 -4.10 27.45 -23.30
C ASP A 113 -4.74 26.60 -22.17
N ASP A 114 -3.99 26.37 -21.10
CA ASP A 114 -4.46 26.00 -19.76
C ASP A 114 -5.06 24.58 -19.56
N LYS A 115 -4.48 23.52 -20.16
CA LYS A 115 -4.93 22.14 -19.90
C LYS A 115 -3.85 21.20 -19.38
N ASP A 116 -3.06 21.67 -18.44
CA ASP A 116 -2.11 20.83 -17.71
C ASP A 116 -2.80 20.23 -16.48
N ILE A 117 -2.99 18.91 -16.49
CA ILE A 117 -3.63 18.17 -15.40
C ILE A 117 -2.72 17.00 -15.03
N LEU A 118 -2.52 16.79 -13.73
CA LEU A 118 -1.88 15.61 -13.19
C LEU A 118 -2.60 15.22 -11.91
N THR A 119 -3.18 14.02 -11.89
CA THR A 119 -3.89 13.48 -10.74
C THR A 119 -3.33 12.12 -10.32
N SER A 120 -3.73 11.69 -9.13
CA SER A 120 -3.35 10.42 -8.52
C SER A 120 -4.51 9.88 -7.69
N GLU A 121 -4.58 8.56 -7.57
CA GLU A 121 -5.53 7.87 -6.70
C GLU A 121 -4.84 7.36 -5.46
N THR A 122 -5.58 7.33 -4.35
CA THR A 122 -5.15 6.72 -3.10
C THR A 122 -6.28 5.87 -2.52
N ILE A 123 -5.96 4.62 -2.20
CA ILE A 123 -6.84 3.73 -1.45
C ILE A 123 -6.14 3.36 -0.14
N GLU A 124 -6.80 3.62 0.99
CA GLU A 124 -6.37 3.14 2.29
C GLU A 124 -7.22 1.92 2.67
N ILE A 125 -6.59 0.84 3.12
CA ILE A 125 -7.23 -0.38 3.58
C ILE A 125 -6.99 -0.53 5.07
N PHE A 126 -8.07 -0.66 5.83
CA PHE A 126 -8.05 -0.92 7.25
C PHE A 126 -8.24 -2.41 7.54
N ASN A 127 -7.66 -2.86 8.66
CA ASN A 127 -7.78 -4.23 9.14
C ASN A 127 -7.32 -5.28 8.13
N ALA A 128 -6.15 -5.09 7.50
CA ALA A 128 -5.59 -6.04 6.54
C ALA A 128 -5.07 -7.35 7.18
N ALA A 129 -5.03 -7.46 8.51
CA ALA A 129 -4.50 -8.63 9.24
C ALA A 129 -5.18 -9.92 8.78
N GLY A 130 -4.38 -10.92 8.36
CA GLY A 130 -4.88 -12.22 7.95
C GLY A 130 -5.72 -12.23 6.66
N ARG A 131 -5.74 -11.13 5.90
CA ARG A 131 -6.58 -10.93 4.70
C ARG A 131 -5.74 -10.86 3.43
N THR A 132 -6.41 -10.98 2.29
CA THR A 132 -5.81 -10.88 0.96
C THR A 132 -6.61 -9.90 0.12
N PHE A 133 -5.92 -9.02 -0.60
CA PHE A 133 -6.48 -8.00 -1.46
C PHE A 133 -5.87 -8.08 -2.86
N ASN A 134 -6.69 -7.86 -3.88
CA ASN A 134 -6.24 -7.73 -5.26
C ASN A 134 -6.40 -6.28 -5.68
N PHE A 135 -5.29 -5.64 -6.05
CA PHE A 135 -5.23 -4.30 -6.61
C PHE A 135 -5.14 -4.45 -8.13
N ALA A 136 -6.26 -4.28 -8.81
CA ALA A 136 -6.32 -4.23 -10.26
C ALA A 136 -6.06 -2.79 -10.71
N VAL A 137 -5.16 -2.62 -11.66
CA VAL A 137 -4.94 -1.35 -12.36
C VAL A 137 -5.27 -1.60 -13.82
N SER A 138 -6.09 -0.74 -14.40
CA SER A 138 -6.50 -0.85 -15.80
C SER A 138 -6.32 0.47 -16.53
N HIS A 139 -5.95 0.37 -17.80
CA HIS A 139 -5.86 1.54 -18.66
C HIS A 139 -7.26 1.99 -19.11
N TYR A 140 -7.53 3.29 -19.05
CA TYR A 140 -8.77 3.85 -19.56
C TYR A 140 -8.64 4.18 -21.05
N PHE A 141 -9.25 3.34 -21.90
CA PHE A 141 -9.28 3.56 -23.34
C PHE A 141 -10.29 4.65 -23.70
N PHE A 142 -9.80 5.86 -23.97
CA PHE A 142 -10.60 6.96 -24.49
C PHE A 142 -11.09 6.71 -25.92
N GLU A 143 -12.17 7.37 -26.34
CA GLU A 143 -12.60 7.33 -27.75
C GLU A 143 -11.46 7.85 -28.65
N ALA A 144 -11.09 7.05 -29.66
CA ALA A 144 -9.89 7.18 -30.47
C ALA A 144 -9.74 8.49 -31.28
N ASP A 145 -10.74 9.38 -31.23
CA ASP A 145 -10.76 10.65 -31.96
C ASP A 145 -9.73 11.69 -31.45
N TYR A 146 -8.97 11.37 -30.39
CA TYR A 146 -8.03 12.30 -29.75
C TYR A 146 -6.55 12.12 -30.12
N TYR A 147 -6.17 11.10 -30.88
CA TYR A 147 -4.76 10.82 -31.18
C TYR A 147 -4.37 11.38 -32.55
N PRO A 148 -3.76 12.58 -32.66
CA PRO A 148 -2.91 12.84 -33.80
C PRO A 148 -1.81 11.77 -33.81
N ASP A 149 -1.41 11.28 -34.99
CA ASP A 149 -0.35 10.26 -35.19
C ASP A 149 1.01 10.58 -34.50
N GLU A 150 1.13 11.75 -33.86
CA GLU A 150 2.32 12.31 -33.25
C GLU A 150 2.37 12.15 -31.72
N TRP A 151 1.25 11.92 -31.04
CA TRP A 151 1.24 11.75 -29.58
C TRP A 151 1.65 10.34 -29.17
N LYS A 152 2.39 10.27 -28.07
CA LYS A 152 3.09 9.08 -27.56
C LYS A 152 2.73 8.81 -26.10
N ASP A 153 1.57 9.30 -25.70
CA ASP A 153 1.03 9.19 -24.35
C ASP A 153 0.79 7.74 -23.92
N HIS A 154 0.50 6.83 -24.85
CA HIS A 154 0.45 5.38 -24.61
C HIS A 154 1.74 4.77 -24.06
N ALA A 155 2.87 5.46 -24.23
CA ALA A 155 4.17 5.04 -23.70
C ALA A 155 4.48 5.64 -22.32
N MET A 156 3.50 6.27 -21.68
CA MET A 156 3.51 6.61 -20.27
C MET A 156 2.72 5.56 -19.50
N ALA A 157 3.12 5.30 -18.26
CA ALA A 157 2.38 4.43 -17.37
C ALA A 157 2.43 4.98 -15.94
N THR A 158 1.37 4.72 -15.19
CA THR A 158 1.37 5.00 -13.75
C THR A 158 2.21 3.97 -12.99
N VAL A 159 2.55 4.30 -11.76
CA VAL A 159 3.24 3.41 -10.83
C VAL A 159 2.36 3.23 -9.59
N LEU A 160 1.93 1.99 -9.36
CA LEU A 160 1.28 1.56 -8.14
C LEU A 160 2.32 1.37 -7.04
N LYS A 161 2.20 2.14 -5.95
CA LYS A 161 2.98 1.95 -4.73
C LYS A 161 2.07 1.52 -3.59
N ILE A 162 2.39 0.39 -2.95
CA ILE A 162 1.63 -0.12 -1.79
C ILE A 162 2.55 -0.11 -0.58
N ASN A 163 2.14 0.64 0.43
CA ASN A 163 2.85 0.80 1.69
C ASN A 163 2.14 0.08 2.83
N ASN A 164 2.90 -0.60 3.69
CA ASN A 164 2.40 -1.16 4.94
C ASN A 164 2.69 -0.18 6.08
N GLU A 165 1.70 0.64 6.40
CA GLU A 165 1.83 1.70 7.42
C GLU A 165 1.84 1.15 8.85
N SER A 166 1.54 -0.14 9.03
CA SER A 166 1.54 -0.81 10.32
C SER A 166 2.84 -1.51 10.67
N HIS A 167 3.83 -1.52 9.76
CA HIS A 167 5.09 -2.21 10.00
C HIS A 167 6.31 -1.44 9.45
N GLU A 168 7.12 -0.85 10.34
CA GLU A 168 8.26 0.03 9.98
C GLU A 168 9.24 -0.61 8.99
N SER A 169 9.50 -1.93 9.11
CA SER A 169 10.43 -2.62 8.22
C SER A 169 9.82 -3.10 6.89
N GLN A 170 8.52 -2.91 6.68
CA GLN A 170 7.81 -3.22 5.43
C GLN A 170 7.06 -2.01 4.88
N ASN A 171 7.51 -0.79 5.22
CA ASN A 171 6.81 0.43 4.85
C ASN A 171 6.50 0.50 3.35
N ALA A 172 7.36 -0.03 2.47
CA ALA A 172 7.04 -0.24 1.06
C ALA A 172 7.11 -1.73 0.71
N LEU A 173 6.08 -2.27 0.06
CA LEU A 173 6.04 -3.67 -0.37
C LEU A 173 6.84 -3.93 -1.67
N SER A 174 7.08 -2.87 -2.45
CA SER A 174 8.03 -2.83 -3.57
C SER A 174 8.80 -1.52 -3.50
N ALA A 175 10.13 -1.57 -3.73
CA ALA A 175 10.96 -0.37 -3.70
C ALA A 175 10.63 0.58 -4.86
N ASP A 176 10.37 0.01 -6.04
CA ASP A 176 10.11 0.76 -7.28
C ASP A 176 8.61 0.88 -7.59
N GLY A 177 7.76 0.12 -6.90
CA GLY A 177 6.33 -0.03 -7.21
C GLY A 177 6.06 -1.11 -8.25
N TRP A 178 4.89 -1.03 -8.89
CA TRP A 178 4.45 -1.88 -10.00
C TRP A 178 3.84 -1.02 -11.10
N SER A 179 4.03 -1.43 -12.35
CA SER A 179 3.52 -0.73 -13.54
C SER A 179 3.40 -1.75 -14.67
N HIS A 180 2.52 -1.49 -15.62
CA HIS A 180 2.43 -2.29 -16.84
C HIS A 180 3.62 -1.94 -17.78
N PRO A 181 3.99 -2.83 -18.72
CA PRO A 181 5.04 -2.49 -19.68
C PRO A 181 4.56 -1.37 -20.62
N VAL A 182 5.50 -0.50 -20.99
CA VAL A 182 5.29 0.54 -22.01
C VAL A 182 6.14 0.22 -23.24
N ASP A 183 5.52 0.31 -24.41
CA ASP A 183 6.21 0.19 -25.70
C ASP A 183 5.75 1.31 -26.63
N ILE A 184 6.73 2.08 -27.10
CA ILE A 184 6.48 3.23 -27.97
C ILE A 184 5.88 2.83 -29.32
N ASP A 185 6.16 1.61 -29.77
CA ASP A 185 5.72 1.08 -31.05
C ASP A 185 4.38 0.34 -30.96
N THR A 186 3.80 0.22 -29.76
CA THR A 186 2.52 -0.45 -29.50
C THR A 186 1.49 0.58 -29.00
N PRO A 187 0.71 1.23 -29.90
CA PRO A 187 -0.30 2.21 -29.51
C PRO A 187 -1.48 1.54 -28.79
N THR A 188 -2.27 2.32 -28.04
CA THR A 188 -3.50 1.84 -27.37
C THR A 188 -4.60 1.47 -28.36
N HIS A 189 -4.60 2.07 -29.55
CA HIS A 189 -5.59 1.86 -30.59
C HIS A 189 -4.95 1.60 -31.95
N ILE A 190 -5.62 0.77 -32.75
CA ILE A 190 -5.24 0.46 -34.14
C ILE A 190 -6.48 0.57 -35.04
N LYS A 191 -6.25 0.72 -36.35
CA LYS A 191 -7.33 0.71 -37.34
C LYS A 191 -7.61 -0.70 -37.81
N ASN A 192 -8.88 -1.09 -37.76
CA ASN A 192 -9.35 -2.37 -38.27
C ASN A 192 -9.43 -2.36 -39.82
N GLN A 193 -9.92 -3.46 -40.42
CA GLN A 193 -10.01 -3.60 -41.88
C GLN A 193 -10.98 -2.61 -42.56
N ASN A 194 -11.87 -1.97 -41.80
CA ASN A 194 -12.83 -0.98 -42.27
C ASN A 194 -12.36 0.47 -42.05
N ASP A 195 -11.11 0.68 -41.63
CA ASP A 195 -10.57 2.00 -41.24
C ASP A 195 -11.20 2.58 -39.96
N GLU A 196 -11.85 1.74 -39.15
CA GLU A 196 -12.42 2.11 -37.84
C GLU A 196 -11.40 1.84 -36.74
N TRP A 197 -11.33 2.72 -35.74
CA TRP A 197 -10.46 2.54 -34.59
C TRP A 197 -11.00 1.48 -33.64
N GLU A 198 -10.10 0.62 -33.16
CA GLU A 198 -10.35 -0.37 -32.11
C GLU A 198 -9.18 -0.42 -31.13
N VAL A 199 -9.42 -0.92 -29.92
CA VAL A 199 -8.35 -1.15 -28.93
C VAL A 199 -7.34 -2.14 -29.50
N ASN A 200 -6.06 -1.82 -29.36
CA ASN A 200 -4.97 -2.69 -29.77
C ASN A 200 -4.87 -3.90 -28.83
N PRO A 201 -5.13 -5.13 -29.30
CA PRO A 201 -5.05 -6.32 -28.44
C PRO A 201 -3.64 -6.64 -27.95
N ASP A 202 -2.61 -6.04 -28.57
CA ASP A 202 -1.22 -6.19 -28.14
C ASP A 202 -0.83 -5.17 -27.05
N TYR A 203 -1.66 -4.16 -26.77
CA TYR A 203 -1.41 -3.19 -25.70
C TYR A 203 -1.74 -3.80 -24.33
N GLN A 204 -0.71 -3.97 -23.50
CA GLN A 204 -0.82 -4.57 -22.17
C GLN A 204 -0.95 -3.47 -21.11
N GLY A 205 -2.12 -2.84 -21.01
CA GLY A 205 -2.39 -1.75 -20.07
C GLY A 205 -2.82 -2.18 -18.66
N ASP A 206 -3.13 -3.46 -18.48
CA ASP A 206 -3.80 -3.94 -17.27
C ASP A 206 -2.92 -4.90 -16.46
N PHE A 207 -2.91 -4.74 -15.14
CA PHE A 207 -2.18 -5.63 -14.24
C PHE A 207 -2.87 -5.77 -12.88
N VAL A 208 -2.50 -6.82 -12.15
CA VAL A 208 -2.98 -7.08 -10.79
C VAL A 208 -1.81 -7.29 -9.84
N VAL A 209 -1.85 -6.60 -8.69
CA VAL A 209 -1.01 -6.89 -7.54
C VAL A 209 -1.87 -7.54 -6.45
N THR A 210 -1.57 -8.79 -6.11
CA THR A 210 -2.20 -9.48 -4.96
C THR A 210 -1.33 -9.29 -3.72
N VAL A 211 -1.90 -8.71 -2.67
CA VAL A 211 -1.25 -8.54 -1.36
C VAL A 211 -1.93 -9.43 -0.34
N ALA A 212 -1.14 -10.28 0.34
CA ALA A 212 -1.60 -11.12 1.44
C ALA A 212 -0.83 -10.76 2.72
N CYS A 213 -1.56 -10.49 3.79
CA CYS A 213 -1.00 -10.16 5.10
C CYS A 213 -1.29 -11.27 6.11
N ASP A 214 -0.35 -11.53 7.02
CA ASP A 214 -0.58 -12.42 8.16
C ASP A 214 -1.23 -11.70 9.34
N ASP A 215 -1.50 -12.42 10.42
CA ASP A 215 -2.11 -11.87 11.65
C ASP A 215 -1.20 -10.86 12.39
N ASN A 216 0.08 -10.75 12.01
CA ASN A 216 1.06 -9.82 12.59
C ASN A 216 1.33 -8.61 11.68
N CYS A 217 0.50 -8.39 10.65
CA CYS A 217 0.71 -7.37 9.63
C CYS A 217 1.97 -7.55 8.79
N LEU A 218 2.53 -8.76 8.69
CA LEU A 218 3.57 -9.03 7.71
C LEU A 218 2.91 -9.36 6.38
N CYS A 219 3.18 -8.54 5.37
CA CYS A 219 2.53 -8.64 4.08
C CYS A 219 3.53 -9.07 2.99
N GLY A 220 3.06 -9.87 2.05
CA GLY A 220 3.74 -10.20 0.81
C GLY A 220 2.90 -9.80 -0.38
N ALA A 221 3.55 -9.51 -1.51
CA ALA A 221 2.88 -9.11 -2.74
C ALA A 221 3.33 -9.97 -3.92
N SER A 222 2.43 -10.19 -4.88
CA SER A 222 2.71 -10.84 -6.16
C SER A 222 2.05 -10.06 -7.29
N TYR A 223 2.68 -10.04 -8.47
CA TYR A 223 2.29 -9.25 -9.62
C TYR A 223 1.97 -10.15 -10.82
N VAL A 224 0.91 -9.83 -11.54
CA VAL A 224 0.50 -10.50 -12.77
C VAL A 224 0.07 -9.45 -13.79
N LEU A 225 0.61 -9.54 -15.00
CA LEU A 225 0.13 -8.79 -16.16
C LEU A 225 -1.04 -9.54 -16.80
N LEU A 226 -2.11 -8.84 -17.18
CA LEU A 226 -3.33 -9.44 -17.72
C LEU A 226 -3.31 -9.60 -19.24
#